data_AF-A0A1L0A404-F1
#
_entry.id   AF-A0A1L0A404-F1
#
_cell.length_a   1.000
_cell.length_b   1.000
_cell.length_c   1.000
_cell.angle_alpha   90.00
_cell.angle_beta   90.00
_cell.angle_gamma   90.00
#
_symmetry.space_group_name_H-M   'P 1'
#
loop_
_entity.id
_entity.type
_entity.pdbx_description
1 polymer ?
#
loop_
_entity_poly.entity_id
_entity_poly.type
_entity_poly.pdbx_seq_one_letter_code
_entity_poly.pdbx_strand_id
1 'polypeptide(L)'
;MHFFNATSNEKYENRTKGFRSYFLTLSGGPRIKLMQMDSVLISAADVYPQFTGLAHIAFSVGSELKVDQMAATFIVNGYEVLDGPRWTGDGYYECVALDPEWNRVT
;
A
#
# COMPACT_ATOMS: atom_id res chain seq x y z
N MET A 1 9.88 -5.71 -8.80
CA MET A 1 10.02 -4.93 -7.55
C MET A 1 9.28 -5.67 -6.46
N HIS A 2 9.93 -5.93 -5.33
CA HIS A 2 9.37 -6.67 -4.19
C HIS A 2 9.41 -5.79 -2.95
N PHE A 3 8.32 -5.06 -2.69
CA PHE A 3 8.16 -4.31 -1.45
C PHE A 3 7.55 -5.22 -0.37
N PHE A 4 7.90 -4.97 0.89
CA PHE A 4 7.32 -5.62 2.09
C PHE A 4 7.47 -7.14 2.20
N ASN A 5 8.29 -7.78 1.36
CA ASN A 5 8.52 -9.24 1.34
C ASN A 5 7.22 -10.07 1.32
N ALA A 6 6.17 -9.55 0.67
CA ALA A 6 4.92 -10.26 0.55
C ALA A 6 4.98 -11.33 -0.55
N THR A 7 4.41 -12.50 -0.29
CA THR A 7 4.29 -13.59 -1.28
C THR A 7 2.88 -13.64 -1.84
N SER A 8 2.73 -13.56 -3.16
CA SER A 8 1.45 -13.72 -3.84
C SER A 8 1.12 -15.18 -4.11
N ASN A 9 -0.18 -15.53 -4.11
CA ASN A 9 -0.66 -16.79 -4.68
C ASN A 9 -0.79 -16.71 -6.22
N GLU A 10 -1.27 -17.78 -6.86
CA GLU A 10 -1.70 -17.75 -8.25
C GLU A 10 -2.97 -16.90 -8.45
N LYS A 11 -3.11 -16.31 -9.63
CA LYS A 11 -4.27 -15.49 -9.98
C LYS A 11 -5.55 -16.32 -9.89
N TYR A 12 -6.51 -15.83 -9.10
CA TYR A 12 -7.88 -16.32 -9.18
C TYR A 12 -8.67 -15.47 -10.19
N GLU A 13 -9.45 -16.12 -11.07
CA GLU A 13 -10.35 -15.46 -12.02
C GLU A 13 -11.73 -16.12 -12.01
N ASN A 14 -12.78 -15.30 -11.89
CA ASN A 14 -14.17 -15.67 -12.13
C ASN A 14 -14.69 -14.84 -13.30
N ARG A 15 -14.70 -15.44 -14.50
CA ARG A 15 -15.08 -14.77 -15.74
C ARG A 15 -16.55 -14.35 -15.78
N THR A 16 -17.44 -15.15 -15.21
CA THR A 16 -18.88 -14.84 -15.16
C THR A 16 -19.16 -13.57 -14.37
N LYS A 17 -18.35 -13.27 -13.34
CA LYS A 17 -18.47 -12.06 -12.51
C LYS A 17 -17.50 -10.94 -12.90
N GLY A 18 -16.68 -11.13 -13.93
CA GLY A 18 -15.60 -10.17 -14.26
C GLY A 18 -14.62 -9.94 -13.12
N PHE A 19 -14.43 -10.93 -12.23
CA PHE A 19 -13.67 -10.77 -10.98
C PHE A 19 -12.30 -11.44 -11.04
N ARG A 20 -11.27 -10.77 -10.54
CA ARG A 20 -9.91 -11.27 -10.41
C ARG A 20 -9.33 -10.90 -9.05
N SER A 21 -8.47 -11.76 -8.50
CA SER A 21 -7.78 -11.42 -7.26
C SER A 21 -6.47 -12.16 -7.05
N TYR A 22 -5.62 -11.54 -6.23
CA TYR A 22 -4.49 -12.16 -5.58
C TYR A 22 -4.60 -11.98 -4.06
N PHE A 23 -4.06 -12.92 -3.30
CA PHE A 23 -3.71 -12.75 -1.90
C PHE A 23 -2.20 -12.51 -1.80
N LEU A 24 -1.82 -11.39 -1.21
CA LEU A 24 -0.47 -11.10 -0.75
C LEU A 24 -0.37 -11.54 0.71
N THR A 25 0.56 -12.44 1.01
CA THR A 25 0.79 -12.96 2.35
C THR A 25 2.03 -12.31 2.94
N LEU A 26 1.86 -11.57 4.03
CA LEU A 26 2.96 -11.00 4.80
C LEU A 26 3.53 -12.05 5.75
N SER A 27 4.85 -12.03 5.96
CA SER A 27 5.52 -12.97 6.86
C SER A 27 5.00 -12.82 8.30
N GLY A 28 4.33 -13.85 8.83
CA GLY A 28 3.78 -13.84 10.19
C GLY A 28 2.65 -12.83 10.43
N GLY A 29 2.07 -12.27 9.35
CA GLY A 29 1.11 -11.18 9.42
C GLY A 29 -0.21 -11.48 8.70
N PRO A 30 -1.06 -10.46 8.53
CA PRO A 30 -2.30 -10.58 7.77
C PRO A 30 -2.03 -10.81 6.29
N ARG A 31 -3.08 -11.20 5.56
CA ARG A 31 -3.06 -11.23 4.09
C ARG A 31 -3.80 -10.02 3.55
N ILE A 32 -3.27 -9.43 2.49
CA ILE A 32 -3.92 -8.37 1.73
C ILE A 32 -4.50 -9.00 0.47
N LYS A 33 -5.80 -8.81 0.23
CA LYS A 33 -6.44 -9.30 -0.99
C LYS A 33 -6.53 -8.16 -1.99
N LEU A 34 -5.74 -8.22 -3.05
CA LEU A 34 -5.90 -7.34 -4.20
C LEU A 34 -7.04 -7.88 -5.06
N MET A 35 -7.97 -7.00 -5.41
CA MET A 35 -9.20 -7.35 -6.10
C MET A 35 -9.43 -6.42 -7.28
N GLN A 36 -9.85 -6.99 -8.40
CA GLN A 36 -10.33 -6.24 -9.56
C GLN A 36 -11.68 -6.83 -9.96
N MET A 37 -12.65 -5.96 -10.25
CA MET A 37 -13.97 -6.36 -10.74
C MET A 37 -14.46 -5.32 -11.73
N ASP A 38 -14.95 -5.74 -12.89
CA ASP A 38 -15.37 -4.83 -13.97
C ASP A 38 -16.47 -3.84 -13.55
N SER A 39 -17.27 -4.19 -12.53
CA SER A 39 -18.34 -3.34 -12.00
C SER A 39 -17.88 -2.34 -10.93
N VAL A 40 -16.63 -2.42 -10.45
CA VAL A 40 -16.10 -1.47 -9.46
C VAL A 40 -15.70 -0.19 -10.18
N LEU A 41 -16.27 0.92 -9.74
CA LEU A 41 -16.02 2.23 -10.33
C LEU A 41 -14.70 2.80 -9.83
N ILE A 42 -13.97 3.48 -10.72
CA ILE A 42 -12.83 4.31 -10.33
C ILE A 42 -13.39 5.58 -9.70
N SER A 43 -12.93 5.91 -8.49
CA SER A 43 -13.33 7.12 -7.81
C SER A 43 -12.87 8.36 -8.59
N ALA A 44 -13.76 9.35 -8.74
CA ALA A 44 -13.40 10.66 -9.27
C ALA A 44 -12.98 11.65 -8.16
N ALA A 45 -12.90 11.18 -6.90
CA ALA A 45 -12.50 12.02 -5.78
C ALA A 45 -11.03 12.42 -5.89
N ASP A 46 -10.73 13.64 -5.45
CA ASP A 46 -9.35 14.06 -5.21
C ASP A 46 -8.75 13.18 -4.10
N VAL A 47 -7.56 12.65 -4.36
CA VAL A 47 -6.86 11.69 -3.49
C VAL A 47 -6.03 12.39 -2.41
N TYR A 48 -5.75 13.69 -2.56
CA TYR A 48 -4.95 14.46 -1.61
C TYR A 48 -5.70 14.85 -0.33
N PRO A 49 -6.98 15.26 -0.37
CA PRO A 49 -7.81 15.39 0.83
C PRO A 49 -8.11 14.02 1.47
N GLN A 50 -8.19 13.99 2.80
CA GLN A 50 -8.60 12.80 3.54
C GLN A 50 -10.08 12.88 3.92
N PHE A 51 -10.75 11.72 3.88
CA PHE A 51 -12.18 11.57 4.20
C PHE A 51 -12.36 10.52 5.29
N THR A 52 -13.46 10.57 6.04
CA THR A 52 -13.82 9.52 7.01
C THR A 52 -14.00 8.18 6.29
N GLY A 53 -13.27 7.15 6.74
CA GLY A 53 -13.23 5.84 6.10
C GLY A 53 -11.93 5.10 6.42
N LEU A 54 -11.52 4.18 5.55
CA LEU A 54 -10.19 3.56 5.62
C LEU A 54 -9.14 4.63 5.27
N ALA A 55 -8.36 5.06 6.26
CA ALA A 55 -7.40 6.14 6.07
C ALA A 55 -6.09 5.68 5.39
N HIS A 56 -5.50 4.58 5.87
CA HIS A 56 -4.26 4.00 5.36
C HIS A 56 -4.03 2.58 5.91
N ILE A 57 -2.99 1.90 5.41
CA ILE A 57 -2.46 0.65 5.93
C ILE A 57 -0.99 0.86 6.29
N ALA A 58 -0.59 0.46 7.50
CA ALA A 58 0.79 0.60 8.00
C ALA A 58 1.57 -0.72 7.92
N PHE A 59 2.83 -0.66 7.51
CA PHE A 59 3.76 -1.78 7.42
C PHE A 59 5.02 -1.51 8.24
N SER A 60 5.22 -2.28 9.31
CA SER A 60 6.49 -2.23 10.03
C SER A 60 7.63 -2.85 9.22
N VAL A 61 8.69 -2.07 8.98
CA VAL A 61 9.92 -2.54 8.33
C VAL A 61 11.03 -2.89 9.31
N GLY A 62 10.86 -2.55 10.59
CA GLY A 62 11.69 -2.99 11.71
C GLY A 62 12.84 -2.07 12.12
N SER A 63 13.12 -0.96 11.42
CA SER A 63 14.13 0.03 11.83
C SER A 63 14.00 1.34 11.07
N GLU A 64 14.41 2.46 11.68
CA GLU A 64 14.46 3.80 11.06
C GLU A 64 15.22 3.80 9.73
N LEU A 65 16.41 3.20 9.70
CA LEU A 65 17.22 3.08 8.48
C LEU A 65 16.47 2.42 7.31
N LYS A 66 15.59 1.45 7.60
CA LYS A 66 14.80 0.78 6.56
C LYS A 66 13.66 1.67 6.07
N VAL A 67 13.11 2.53 6.93
CA VAL A 67 12.13 3.55 6.52
C VAL A 67 12.81 4.54 5.57
N ASP A 68 14.01 5.03 5.90
CA ASP A 68 14.78 5.93 5.04
C ASP A 68 15.08 5.30 3.67
N GLN A 69 15.59 4.06 3.68
CA GLN A 69 15.88 3.31 2.46
C GLN A 69 14.63 3.07 1.61
N MET A 70 13.50 2.76 2.26
CA MET A 70 12.26 2.49 1.55
C MET A 70 11.65 3.76 0.95
N ALA A 71 11.66 4.89 1.67
CA ALA A 71 11.24 6.18 1.14
C ALA A 71 12.07 6.60 -0.09
N ALA A 72 13.40 6.48 0.00
CA ALA A 72 14.28 6.76 -1.13
C ALA A 72 14.00 5.81 -2.31
N THR A 73 13.75 4.53 -2.03
CA THR A 73 13.40 3.55 -3.06
C THR A 73 12.06 3.87 -3.72
N PHE A 74 11.05 4.31 -2.96
CA PHE A 74 9.76 4.74 -3.53
C PHE A 74 9.94 5.88 -4.52
N ILE A 75 10.66 6.94 -4.13
CA ILE A 75 10.92 8.11 -4.98
C ILE A 75 11.65 7.70 -6.27
N VAL A 76 12.72 6.90 -6.16
CA VAL A 76 13.49 6.44 -7.33
C VAL A 76 12.65 5.61 -8.31
N ASN A 77 11.64 4.90 -7.80
CA ASN A 77 10.73 4.10 -8.62
C ASN A 77 9.46 4.86 -9.06
N GLY A 78 9.40 6.17 -8.82
CA GLY A 78 8.32 7.05 -9.27
C GLY A 78 7.05 7.03 -8.41
N TYR A 79 7.13 6.45 -7.21
CA TYR A 79 6.05 6.55 -6.23
C TYR A 79 6.13 7.88 -5.47
N GLU A 80 4.96 8.44 -5.15
CA GLU A 80 4.87 9.68 -4.41
C GLU A 80 5.02 9.41 -2.90
N VAL A 81 6.00 10.04 -2.27
CA VAL A 81 6.15 10.11 -0.81
C VAL A 81 5.58 11.45 -0.36
N LEU A 82 4.43 11.41 0.32
CA LEU A 82 3.69 12.58 0.77
C LEU A 82 4.32 13.24 1.99
N ASP A 83 4.94 12.46 2.87
CA ASP A 83 5.50 12.93 4.14
C ASP A 83 6.57 11.98 4.68
N GLY A 84 7.48 12.50 5.50
CA GLY A 84 8.60 11.78 6.09
C GLY A 84 9.73 11.40 5.11
N PRO A 85 10.71 10.59 5.54
CA PRO A 85 10.83 9.93 6.85
C PRO A 85 10.91 10.90 8.03
N ARG A 86 10.17 10.64 9.11
CA ARG A 86 10.23 11.46 10.34
C ARG A 86 9.68 10.72 11.56
N TRP A 87 10.00 11.24 12.75
CA TRP A 87 9.27 10.89 13.97
C TRP A 87 7.88 11.53 14.01
N THR A 88 6.90 10.78 14.51
CA THR A 88 5.54 11.24 14.80
C THR A 88 5.39 11.59 16.28
N GLY A 89 4.34 12.33 16.62
CA GLY A 89 4.03 12.67 18.02
C GLY A 89 3.60 11.48 18.89
N ASP A 90 3.19 10.37 18.27
CA ASP A 90 2.80 9.13 18.92
C ASP A 90 3.90 8.05 18.91
N GLY A 91 5.12 8.39 18.46
CA GLY A 91 6.31 7.58 18.68
C GLY A 91 6.61 6.55 17.58
N TYR A 92 6.18 6.80 16.34
CA TYR A 92 6.59 6.04 15.17
C TYR A 92 7.62 6.83 14.36
N TYR A 93 8.59 6.12 13.77
CA TYR A 93 9.40 6.66 12.70
C TYR A 93 8.86 6.10 11.38
N GLU A 94 8.31 6.97 10.53
CA GLU A 94 7.52 6.56 9.37
C GLU A 94 7.75 7.48 8.16
N CYS A 95 7.36 6.98 6.98
CA CYS A 95 7.12 7.80 5.79
C CYS A 95 5.73 7.45 5.24
N VAL A 96 5.05 8.40 4.62
CA VAL A 96 3.73 8.19 4.01
C VAL A 96 3.90 8.17 2.49
N ALA A 97 3.50 7.09 1.83
CA ALA A 97 3.58 6.95 0.38
C ALA A 97 2.22 6.60 -0.25
N LEU A 98 2.08 6.88 -1.55
CA LEU A 98 0.93 6.48 -2.35
C LEU A 98 1.26 5.24 -3.19
N ASP A 99 0.37 4.25 -3.16
CA ASP A 99 0.41 3.11 -4.07
C ASP A 99 -0.08 3.51 -5.49
N PRO A 100 -0.01 2.61 -6.50
CA PRO A 100 -0.46 2.92 -7.86
C PRO A 100 -1.93 3.34 -8.01
N GLU A 101 -2.77 3.05 -7.03
CA GLU A 101 -4.19 3.41 -7.00
C GLU A 101 -4.47 4.52 -5.97
N TRP A 102 -3.42 5.23 -5.54
CA TRP A 102 -3.46 6.39 -4.63
C TRP A 102 -3.92 6.06 -3.20
N ASN A 103 -3.81 4.80 -2.79
CA ASN A 103 -4.00 4.43 -1.39
C ASN A 103 -2.77 4.85 -0.57
N ARG A 104 -3.01 5.36 0.64
CA ARG A 104 -1.95 5.72 1.57
C ARG A 104 -1.40 4.47 2.27
N VAL A 105 -0.08 4.38 2.26
CA VAL A 105 0.70 3.35 2.94
C VAL A 105 1.71 4.02 3.86
N THR A 106 1.82 3.54 5.09
CA THR A 106 2.77 4.02 6.11
C THR A 106 3.72 2.94 6.60
#